data_AF-A0A1F2TS03-F1
#
_entry.id   AF-A0A1F2TS03-F1
#
_cell.length_a   1.000
_cell.length_b   1.000
_cell.length_c   1.000
_cell.angle_alpha   90.00
_cell.angle_beta   90.00
_cell.angle_gamma   90.00
#
_symmetry.space_group_name_H-M   'P 1'
#
loop_
_entity.id
_entity.type
_entity.pdbx_description
1 polymer ?
#
loop_
_entity_poly.entity_id
_entity_poly.type
_entity_poly.pdbx_seq_one_letter_code
_entity_poly.pdbx_strand_id
1 'polypeptide(L)'
;MPRRIGPVKVRRYSLEFKLKAVKLSQLKGVAVQAVADALEIHPFMLSRWRKEARDGVLRGRVSMPKALKTPPARTMKRFQALQRAHALLQEEHALLKTLIRFTSARKPTSSRSSTKNARRSA
;
A
#
# COMPACT_ATOMS: atom_id res chain seq x y z
N MET A 1 17.86 29.68 -4.12
CA MET A 1 16.94 29.09 -5.13
C MET A 1 16.00 28.11 -4.44
N PRO A 2 14.67 28.24 -4.55
CA PRO A 2 13.72 27.33 -3.90
C PRO A 2 13.78 25.92 -4.53
N ARG A 3 13.84 24.87 -3.71
CA ARG A 3 13.81 23.47 -4.17
C ARG A 3 12.38 23.11 -4.54
N ARG A 4 12.17 22.55 -5.74
CA ARG A 4 10.87 22.03 -6.16
C ARG A 4 10.57 20.76 -5.36
N ILE A 5 9.53 20.80 -4.52
CA ILE A 5 9.04 19.67 -3.72
C ILE A 5 7.84 19.10 -4.47
N GLY A 6 8.07 18.03 -5.22
CA GLY A 6 7.05 17.35 -6.03
C GLY A 6 7.67 16.33 -6.98
N PRO A 7 6.88 15.36 -7.47
CA PRO A 7 7.39 14.32 -8.36
C PRO A 7 8.03 14.95 -9.59
N VAL A 8 9.34 14.68 -9.77
CA VAL A 8 10.10 15.23 -10.88
C VAL A 8 9.59 14.57 -12.16
N LYS A 9 9.00 15.36 -13.05
CA LYS A 9 8.66 14.90 -14.40
C LYS A 9 9.95 14.58 -15.14
N VAL A 10 10.32 13.30 -15.16
CA VAL A 10 11.46 12.80 -15.94
C VAL A 10 11.08 12.86 -17.43
N ARG A 11 11.68 13.79 -18.17
CA ARG A 11 11.46 13.91 -19.63
C ARG A 11 12.04 12.72 -20.41
N ARG A 12 13.15 12.15 -19.94
CA ARG A 12 13.83 11.02 -20.57
C ARG A 12 14.55 10.17 -19.53
N TYR A 13 14.32 8.86 -19.56
CA TYR A 13 15.02 7.91 -18.71
C TYR A 13 16.40 7.57 -19.30
N SER A 14 17.40 7.46 -18.43
CA SER A 14 18.76 7.04 -18.83
C SER A 14 18.76 5.58 -19.29
N LEU A 15 19.71 5.23 -20.17
CA LEU A 15 19.86 3.86 -20.67
C LEU A 15 20.08 2.87 -19.51
N GLU A 16 20.91 3.26 -18.55
CA GLU A 16 21.17 2.44 -17.36
C GLU A 16 19.92 2.18 -16.53
N PHE A 17 19.07 3.20 -16.36
CA PHE A 17 17.80 3.06 -15.64
C PHE A 17 16.88 2.06 -16.33
N LYS A 18 16.72 2.18 -17.66
CA LYS A 18 15.92 1.25 -18.46
C LYS A 18 16.44 -0.18 -18.33
N LEU A 19 17.75 -0.37 -18.43
CA LEU A 19 18.39 -1.68 -18.33
C LEU A 19 18.25 -2.29 -16.92
N LYS A 20 18.40 -1.50 -15.86
CA LYS A 20 18.14 -1.97 -14.47
C LYS A 20 16.68 -2.38 -14.30
N ALA A 21 15.74 -1.56 -14.78
CA ALA A 21 14.32 -1.85 -14.71
C ALA A 21 13.98 -3.17 -15.45
N VAL A 22 14.50 -3.37 -16.66
CA VAL A 22 14.32 -4.61 -17.41
C VAL A 22 14.90 -5.81 -16.67
N LYS A 23 16.12 -5.71 -16.11
CA LYS A 23 16.74 -6.79 -15.34
C LYS A 23 15.94 -7.16 -14.09
N LEU A 24 15.47 -6.17 -13.32
CA LEU A 24 14.59 -6.39 -12.16
C LEU A 24 13.31 -7.13 -12.55
N SER A 25 12.76 -6.76 -13.71
CA SER A 25 11.53 -7.34 -14.24
C SER A 25 11.68 -8.77 -14.80
N GLN A 26 12.91 -9.26 -14.98
CA GLN A 26 13.23 -10.61 -15.45
C GLN A 26 13.48 -11.59 -14.29
N LEU A 27 13.54 -11.10 -13.04
CA LEU A 27 13.69 -11.96 -11.87
C LEU A 27 12.47 -12.89 -11.73
N LYS A 28 12.72 -14.18 -11.43
CA LYS A 28 11.67 -15.18 -11.28
C LYS A 28 10.71 -14.78 -10.15
N GLY A 29 9.40 -14.83 -10.42
CA GLY A 29 8.36 -14.53 -9.44
C GLY A 29 8.04 -13.04 -9.23
N VAL A 30 8.66 -12.14 -10.01
CA VAL A 30 8.40 -10.70 -9.91
C VAL A 30 7.39 -10.25 -10.96
N ALA A 31 6.27 -9.68 -10.52
CA ALA A 31 5.26 -9.10 -11.41
C ALA A 31 5.72 -7.76 -12.01
N VAL A 32 5.31 -7.50 -13.25
CA VAL A 32 5.62 -6.24 -13.97
C VAL A 32 5.12 -5.03 -13.22
N GLN A 33 3.89 -5.12 -12.70
CA GLN A 33 3.22 -4.06 -11.97
C GLN A 33 4.00 -3.70 -10.71
N ALA A 34 4.39 -4.69 -9.90
CA ALA A 34 5.17 -4.47 -8.69
C ALA A 34 6.50 -3.72 -8.95
N VAL A 35 7.21 -4.03 -10.04
CA VAL A 35 8.45 -3.32 -10.41
C VAL A 35 8.14 -1.90 -10.88
N ALA A 36 7.06 -1.72 -11.64
CA ALA A 36 6.65 -0.43 -12.13
C ALA A 36 6.25 0.51 -10.98
N ASP A 37 5.47 0.00 -10.02
CA ASP A 37 5.04 0.71 -8.83
C ASP A 37 6.25 1.08 -7.95
N ALA A 38 7.19 0.16 -7.76
CA ALA A 38 8.41 0.41 -6.97
C ALA A 38 9.37 1.43 -7.62
N LEU A 39 9.35 1.54 -8.94
CA LEU A 39 10.13 2.53 -9.69
C LEU A 39 9.35 3.82 -10.00
N GLU A 40 8.10 3.91 -9.54
CA GLU A 40 7.15 5.00 -9.84
C GLU A 40 7.03 5.28 -11.35
N ILE A 41 7.09 4.23 -12.17
CA ILE A 41 6.90 4.30 -13.63
C ILE A 41 5.58 3.65 -14.03
N HIS A 42 5.02 4.10 -15.16
CA HIS A 42 3.83 3.45 -15.70
C HIS A 42 4.16 2.02 -16.19
N PRO A 43 3.35 0.97 -15.88
CA PRO A 43 3.63 -0.42 -16.26
C PRO A 43 3.89 -0.65 -17.76
N PHE A 44 3.20 0.12 -18.62
CA PHE A 44 3.41 0.11 -20.07
C PHE A 44 4.85 0.43 -20.48
N MET A 45 5.52 1.38 -19.79
CA MET A 45 6.91 1.75 -20.08
C MET A 45 7.85 0.56 -19.88
N LEU A 46 7.62 -0.20 -18.81
CA LEU A 46 8.43 -1.38 -18.51
C LEU A 46 8.21 -2.50 -19.55
N SER A 47 6.97 -2.71 -19.99
CA SER A 47 6.65 -3.64 -21.08
C SER A 47 7.33 -3.24 -22.39
N ARG A 48 7.31 -1.94 -22.72
CA ARG A 48 8.02 -1.39 -23.89
C ARG A 48 9.52 -1.64 -23.80
N TRP A 49 10.15 -1.36 -22.66
CA TRP A 49 11.59 -1.59 -22.50
C TRP A 49 11.97 -3.07 -22.54
N ARG A 50 11.10 -3.99 -22.06
CA ARG A 50 11.33 -5.43 -22.26
C ARG A 50 11.35 -5.80 -23.73
N LYS A 51 10.45 -5.23 -24.54
CA LYS A 51 10.44 -5.42 -25.98
C LYS A 51 11.71 -4.87 -26.62
N GLU A 52 12.07 -3.62 -26.31
CA GLU A 52 13.31 -2.99 -26.79
C GLU A 52 14.59 -3.76 -26.39
N ALA A 53 14.57 -4.48 -25.26
CA ALA A 53 15.66 -5.35 -24.83
C ALA A 53 15.69 -6.69 -25.61
N ARG A 54 14.54 -7.27 -25.96
CA ARG A 54 14.47 -8.47 -26.83
C ARG A 54 14.89 -8.16 -28.27
N ASP A 55 14.49 -7.00 -28.77
CA ASP A 55 14.82 -6.51 -30.11
C ASP A 55 16.29 -6.05 -30.20
N GLY A 56 17.02 -6.04 -29.07
CA GLY A 56 18.43 -5.69 -29.03
C GLY A 56 18.72 -4.21 -29.27
N VAL A 57 17.75 -3.32 -29.06
CA VAL A 57 17.93 -1.86 -29.13
C VAL A 57 18.59 -1.33 -27.85
N LEU A 58 18.22 -1.91 -26.70
CA LEU A 58 18.82 -1.60 -25.40
C LEU A 58 20.05 -2.50 -25.17
N ARG A 59 21.20 -2.14 -25.74
CA ARG A 59 22.48 -2.84 -25.52
C ARG A 59 23.36 -2.08 -24.52
N GLY A 60 23.86 -2.77 -23.50
CA GLY A 60 24.79 -2.23 -22.50
C GLY A 60 24.99 -3.17 -21.30
N ARG A 61 26.21 -3.22 -20.74
CA ARG A 61 26.47 -3.93 -19.48
C ARG A 61 26.14 -3.00 -18.31
N VAL A 62 25.07 -3.30 -17.59
CA VAL A 62 24.80 -2.67 -16.29
C VAL A 62 25.08 -3.65 -15.18
N SER A 63 25.99 -3.31 -14.28
CA SER A 63 26.22 -4.06 -13.05
C SER A 63 25.03 -3.90 -12.12
N MET A 64 24.43 -5.01 -11.69
CA MET A 64 23.43 -4.98 -10.63
C MET A 64 24.15 -4.86 -9.29
N PRO A 65 23.60 -4.10 -8.32
CA PRO A 65 24.03 -4.25 -6.94
C PRO A 65 23.89 -5.73 -6.56
N LYS A 66 24.95 -6.27 -5.93
CA LYS A 66 25.04 -7.68 -5.51
C LYS A 66 23.74 -8.07 -4.80
N ALA A 67 23.15 -9.19 -5.23
CA ALA A 67 21.83 -9.66 -4.81
C ALA A 67 21.57 -9.34 -3.34
N LEU A 68 20.51 -8.56 -3.07
CA LEU A 68 20.00 -8.35 -1.72
C LEU A 68 19.83 -9.74 -1.09
N LYS A 69 20.61 -10.00 -0.04
CA LYS A 69 20.64 -11.30 0.64
C LYS A 69 19.20 -11.71 0.91
N THR A 70 18.81 -12.90 0.47
CA THR A 70 17.48 -13.46 0.78
C THR A 70 17.27 -13.32 2.29
N PRO A 71 16.17 -12.69 2.73
CA PRO A 71 15.93 -12.50 4.16
C PRO A 71 15.93 -13.89 4.84
N PRO A 72 16.59 -14.06 5.99
CA PRO A 72 16.64 -15.34 6.68
C PRO A 72 15.25 -15.93 6.88
N ALA A 73 15.08 -17.26 6.82
CA ALA A 73 13.76 -17.89 6.98
C ALA A 73 13.00 -17.43 8.25
N ARG A 74 13.72 -17.05 9.31
CA ARG A 74 13.15 -16.45 10.53
C ARG A 74 12.42 -15.14 10.30
N THR A 75 12.94 -14.24 9.47
CA THR A 75 12.30 -12.95 9.18
C THR A 75 11.06 -13.14 8.32
N MET A 76 11.05 -14.12 7.42
CA MET A 76 9.86 -14.49 6.63
C MET A 76 8.72 -15.00 7.53
N LYS A 77 9.03 -15.89 8.48
CA LYS A 77 8.03 -16.39 9.45
C LYS A 77 7.46 -15.27 10.32
N ARG A 78 8.31 -14.35 10.80
CA ARG A 78 7.88 -13.18 11.57
C ARG A 78 6.96 -12.27 10.77
N PHE A 79 7.28 -12.03 9.50
CA PHE A 79 6.43 -11.23 8.61
C PHE A 79 5.04 -11.86 8.43
N GLN A 80 4.97 -13.17 8.20
CA GLN A 80 3.68 -13.88 8.08
C GLN A 80 2.88 -13.85 9.39
N ALA A 81 3.53 -14.05 10.54
CA ALA A 81 2.88 -13.96 11.84
C ALA A 81 2.30 -12.56 12.08
N LEU A 82 3.06 -11.52 11.75
CA LEU A 82 2.63 -10.13 11.90
C LEU A 82 1.45 -9.80 10.97
N GLN A 83 1.47 -10.29 9.73
CA GLN A 83 0.37 -10.09 8.79
C GLN A 83 -0.93 -10.73 9.28
N ARG A 84 -0.86 -11.93 9.87
CA ARG A 84 -2.03 -12.60 10.46
C ARG A 84 -2.57 -11.85 11.67
N ALA A 85 -1.69 -11.43 12.58
CA ALA A 85 -2.08 -10.64 13.75
C ALA A 85 -2.75 -9.32 13.35
N HIS A 86 -2.23 -8.67 12.31
CA HIS A 86 -2.83 -7.44 11.78
C HIS A 86 -4.23 -7.68 11.20
N ALA A 87 -4.45 -8.77 10.46
CA ALA A 87 -5.77 -9.12 9.94
C ALA A 87 -6.79 -9.36 11.06
N LEU A 88 -6.43 -10.15 12.07
CA LEU A 88 -7.29 -10.39 13.24
C LEU A 88 -7.64 -9.08 13.96
N LEU A 89 -6.64 -8.22 14.20
CA LEU A 89 -6.86 -6.95 14.86
C LEU A 89 -7.79 -6.02 14.05
N GLN A 90 -7.74 -6.07 12.72
CA GLN A 90 -8.65 -5.30 11.87
C GLN A 90 -10.09 -5.81 11.96
N GLU A 91 -10.31 -7.12 12.04
CA GLU A 91 -11.63 -7.73 12.23
C GLU A 91 -12.23 -7.35 13.58
N GLU A 92 -11.47 -7.52 14.67
CA GLU A 92 -11.87 -7.12 16.02
C GLU A 92 -12.25 -5.64 16.08
N HIS A 93 -11.41 -4.78 15.48
CA HIS A 93 -11.66 -3.35 15.45
C HIS A 93 -12.92 -2.99 14.63
N ALA A 94 -13.19 -3.71 13.53
CA ALA A 94 -14.41 -3.51 12.75
C ALA A 94 -15.67 -3.90 13.54
N LEU A 95 -15.60 -5.00 14.31
CA LEU A 95 -16.68 -5.43 15.21
C LEU A 95 -16.92 -4.40 16.32
N LEU A 96 -15.85 -3.95 17.00
CA LEU A 96 -15.96 -2.94 18.06
C LEU A 96 -16.55 -1.63 17.53
N LYS A 97 -16.11 -1.14 16.38
CA LYS A 97 -16.70 0.04 15.72
C LYS A 97 -18.18 -0.13 15.42
N THR A 98 -18.56 -1.32 14.97
CA THR A 98 -19.94 -1.65 14.68
C THR A 98 -20.77 -1.64 15.95
N LEU A 99 -20.29 -2.25 17.04
CA LEU A 99 -20.94 -2.23 18.35
C LEU A 99 -21.08 -0.82 18.92
N ILE A 100 -20.02 -0.01 18.89
CA ILE A 100 -20.06 1.40 19.34
C ILE A 100 -21.13 2.16 18.56
N ARG A 101 -21.20 1.99 17.24
CA ARG A 101 -22.24 2.63 16.41
C ARG A 101 -23.64 2.21 16.83
N PHE A 102 -23.85 0.91 17.08
CA PHE A 102 -25.15 0.38 17.52
C PHE A 102 -25.54 0.89 18.92
N THR A 103 -24.62 0.94 19.89
CA THR A 103 -24.90 1.41 21.24
C THR A 103 -25.06 2.93 21.30
N SER A 104 -24.27 3.68 20.53
CA SER A 104 -24.40 5.13 20.42
C SER A 104 -25.73 5.55 19.79
N ALA A 105 -26.23 4.80 18.80
CA ALA A 105 -27.54 5.04 18.19
C ALA A 105 -28.70 4.71 19.14
N ARG A 106 -28.49 3.78 20.09
CA ARG A 106 -29.48 3.37 21.09
C ARG A 106 -29.44 4.20 22.38
N LYS A 107 -28.67 5.29 22.45
CA LYS A 107 -28.75 6.20 23.61
C LYS A 107 -30.21 6.64 23.73
N PRO A 108 -30.95 6.19 24.76
CA PRO A 108 -32.35 6.56 24.89
C PRO A 108 -32.36 8.08 25.06
N THR A 109 -33.06 8.76 24.16
CA THR A 109 -33.43 10.16 24.35
C THR A 109 -34.03 10.24 25.74
N SER A 110 -33.35 10.95 26.65
CA SER A 110 -33.73 11.05 28.05
C SER A 110 -35.23 11.25 28.18
N SER A 111 -35.92 10.28 28.78
CA SER A 111 -37.37 10.35 28.95
C SER A 111 -37.69 11.61 29.75
N ARG A 112 -38.46 12.50 29.14
CA ARG A 112 -38.90 13.77 29.74
C ARG A 112 -39.62 13.45 31.05
N SER A 113 -39.00 13.77 32.18
CA SER A 113 -39.58 13.57 33.50
C SER A 113 -40.90 14.34 33.59
N SER A 114 -42.01 13.59 33.58
CA SER A 114 -43.36 14.12 33.78
C SER A 114 -43.56 14.42 35.26
N THR A 115 -43.13 15.60 35.70
CA THR A 115 -43.61 16.17 36.97
C THR A 115 -45.04 16.68 36.75
N LYS A 116 -46.03 15.79 36.90
CA LYS A 116 -47.42 16.19 37.10
C LYS A 116 -47.57 16.58 38.58
N ASN A 117 -47.31 17.85 38.90
CA ASN A 117 -47.76 18.39 40.18
C ASN A 117 -49.29 18.55 40.13
N ALA A 118 -49.92 17.97 41.15
CA ALA A 118 -51.35 17.80 41.31
C ALA A 118 -52.15 19.11 41.19
N ARG A 119 -53.29 19.03 40.50
CA ARG A 119 -54.36 20.04 40.60
C ARG A 119 -55.18 19.78 41.87
N ARG A 120 -55.25 20.82 42.71
CA ARG A 120 -56.40 21.36 43.48
C ARG A 120 -57.28 20.40 44.32
N SER A 121 -57.40 20.70 45.61
CA SER A 121 -58.58 20.46 46.47
C SER A 121 -58.52 21.55 47.56
N ALA A 122 -59.39 22.57 47.49
CA ALA A 122 -60.65 22.74 48.23
C ALA A 122 -60.41 23.39 49.60
#